data_AF-A0A976E111-F1
#
_entry.id   AF-A0A976E111-F1
#
_cell.length_a   1.000
_cell.length_b   1.000
_cell.length_c   1.000
_cell.angle_alpha   90.00
_cell.angle_beta   90.00
_cell.angle_gamma   90.00
#
_symmetry.space_group_name_H-M   'P 1'
#
loop_
_entity.id
_entity.type
_entity.pdbx_description
1 polymer ?
#
loop_
_entity_poly.entity_id
_entity_poly.type
_entity_poly.pdbx_seq_one_letter_code
_entity_poly.pdbx_strand_id
1 'polypeptide(L)'
;MIRQLTFDLTGSEALTRADFFVAPSNALALQAVEGWRDWPGRKLVLIGPEGSGKTHLVHVWVAMAGGVILPARSLAGQDIAALTGANVVVEDADQI
;
A
#
# COMPACT_ATOMS: atom_id res chain seq x y z
N MET A 1 -23.67 31.76 -25.74
CA MET A 1 -22.76 32.06 -24.60
C MET A 1 -22.43 30.76 -23.90
N ILE A 2 -21.16 30.47 -23.64
CA ILE A 2 -20.72 29.26 -22.94
C ILE A 2 -20.68 29.56 -21.43
N ARG A 3 -21.32 28.73 -20.61
CA ARG A 3 -21.38 28.87 -19.14
C ARG A 3 -20.58 27.74 -18.50
N GLN A 4 -19.63 28.09 -17.64
CA GLN A 4 -18.87 27.11 -16.85
C GLN A 4 -19.74 26.55 -15.73
N LEU A 5 -19.70 25.22 -15.56
CA LEU A 5 -20.40 24.50 -14.50
C LEU A 5 -19.36 23.98 -13.51
N THR A 6 -19.63 24.17 -12.21
CA THR A 6 -18.83 23.58 -11.15
C THR A 6 -19.34 22.16 -10.90
N PHE A 7 -18.46 21.17 -11.06
CA PHE A 7 -18.75 19.80 -10.67
C PHE A 7 -18.10 19.52 -9.31
N ASP A 8 -18.92 19.09 -8.36
CA ASP A 8 -18.44 18.56 -7.08
C ASP A 8 -18.00 17.10 -7.27
N LEU A 9 -16.84 16.93 -7.90
CA LEU A 9 -16.22 15.62 -8.04
C LEU A 9 -15.49 15.31 -6.74
N THR A 10 -16.21 14.74 -5.77
CA THR A 10 -15.60 14.19 -4.56
C THR A 10 -14.73 12.99 -4.94
N GLY A 11 -13.45 13.23 -5.24
CA GLY A 11 -12.48 12.19 -5.53
C GLY A 11 -12.08 11.49 -4.24
N SER A 12 -12.78 10.43 -3.84
CA SER A 12 -12.22 9.49 -2.89
C SER A 12 -11.21 8.60 -3.63
N GLU A 13 -9.96 8.57 -3.19
CA GLU A 13 -8.99 7.60 -3.70
C GLU A 13 -9.46 6.18 -3.38
N ALA A 14 -9.84 5.44 -4.42
CA ALA A 14 -10.31 4.07 -4.29
C ALA A 14 -9.08 3.14 -4.29
N LEU A 15 -8.50 2.92 -3.10
CA LEU A 15 -7.32 2.07 -2.92
C LEU A 15 -7.70 0.60 -2.68
N THR A 16 -8.71 0.10 -3.39
CA THR A 16 -9.15 -1.30 -3.26
C THR A 16 -8.51 -2.18 -4.33
N ARG A 17 -8.60 -3.49 -4.12
CA ARG A 17 -8.16 -4.46 -5.13
C ARG A 17 -8.92 -4.35 -6.46
N ALA A 18 -10.20 -4.00 -6.42
CA ALA A 18 -11.03 -3.87 -7.60
C ALA A 18 -10.66 -2.64 -8.45
N ASP A 19 -10.13 -1.60 -7.80
CA ASP A 19 -9.73 -0.34 -8.44
C ASP A 19 -8.28 -0.36 -8.94
N PHE A 20 -7.52 -1.42 -8.63
CA PHE A 20 -6.14 -1.55 -9.08
C PHE A 20 -6.09 -1.98 -10.56
N PHE A 21 -5.64 -1.07 -11.43
CA PHE A 21 -5.47 -1.36 -12.85
C PHE A 21 -4.25 -2.25 -13.10
N VAL A 22 -4.49 -3.48 -13.57
CA VAL A 22 -3.45 -4.46 -13.86
C VAL A 22 -2.88 -4.22 -15.26
N ALA A 23 -1.57 -4.01 -15.33
CA ALA A 23 -0.80 -3.87 -16.55
C ALA A 23 0.42 -4.81 -16.52
N PRO A 24 1.02 -5.16 -17.67
CA PRO A 24 2.22 -5.98 -17.70
C PRO A 24 3.37 -5.45 -16.81
N SER A 25 3.46 -4.13 -16.64
CA SER A 25 4.47 -3.47 -15.81
C SER A 25 4.29 -3.66 -14.31
N ASN A 26 3.08 -3.94 -13.82
CA ASN A 26 2.77 -4.07 -12.39
C ASN A 26 2.23 -5.44 -11.98
N ALA A 27 1.96 -6.33 -12.94
CA ALA A 27 1.40 -7.65 -12.70
C ALA A 27 2.25 -8.50 -11.74
N LEU A 28 3.59 -8.45 -11.86
CA LEU A 28 4.49 -9.17 -10.97
C LEU A 28 4.42 -8.64 -9.53
N ALA A 29 4.37 -7.32 -9.36
CA ALA A 29 4.27 -6.70 -8.04
C ALA A 29 2.94 -7.05 -7.37
N LEU A 30 1.85 -7.03 -8.13
CA LEU A 30 0.54 -7.44 -7.65
C LEU A 30 0.52 -8.92 -7.26
N GLN A 31 1.05 -9.81 -8.10
CA GLN A 31 1.14 -11.24 -7.79
C GLN A 31 1.96 -11.50 -6.53
N ALA A 32 3.10 -10.81 -6.37
CA ALA A 32 3.91 -10.93 -5.17
C ALA A 32 3.14 -10.48 -3.91
N VAL A 33 2.36 -9.41 -4.01
CA VAL A 33 1.51 -8.90 -2.92
C VAL A 33 0.37 -9.86 -2.58
N GLU A 34 -0.30 -10.42 -3.58
CA GLU A 34 -1.39 -11.37 -3.36
C GLU A 34 -0.87 -12.70 -2.78
N GLY A 35 0.34 -13.13 -3.17
CA GLY A 35 1.04 -14.32 -2.70
C GLY A 35 1.73 -14.19 -1.33
N TRP A 36 1.26 -13.29 -0.46
CA TRP A 36 1.96 -12.94 0.79
C TRP A 36 2.20 -14.08 1.77
N ARG A 37 1.42 -15.15 1.68
CA ARG A 37 1.60 -16.35 2.51
C ARG A 37 2.85 -17.15 2.14
N ASP A 38 3.47 -16.87 1.01
CA ASP A 38 4.63 -17.61 0.52
C ASP A 38 5.92 -16.77 0.56
N TRP A 39 5.86 -15.55 1.13
CA TRP A 39 7.03 -14.69 1.26
C TRP A 39 8.16 -15.36 2.06
N PRO A 40 9.41 -15.34 1.55
CA PRO A 40 10.58 -15.76 2.32
C PRO A 40 10.65 -15.02 3.65
N GLY A 41 10.67 -15.76 4.75
CA GLY A 41 10.69 -15.17 6.10
C GLY A 41 9.49 -14.27 6.43
N ARG A 42 8.36 -14.41 5.71
CA ARG A 42 7.15 -13.58 5.86
C ARG A 42 7.37 -12.09 5.59
N LYS A 43 8.31 -11.75 4.70
CA LYS A 43 8.69 -10.37 4.40
C LYS A 43 8.76 -10.12 2.89
N LEU A 44 8.35 -8.93 2.48
CA LEU A 44 8.51 -8.40 1.13
C LEU A 44 9.00 -6.95 1.24
N VAL A 45 9.89 -6.57 0.32
CA VAL A 45 10.31 -5.18 0.15
C VAL A 45 9.77 -4.70 -1.19
N LEU A 46 8.91 -3.68 -1.17
CA LEU A 46 8.27 -3.13 -2.36
C LEU A 46 8.94 -1.81 -2.76
N ILE A 47 9.66 -1.80 -3.89
CA ILE A 47 10.46 -0.66 -4.35
C ILE A 47 10.00 -0.26 -5.75
N GLY A 48 9.97 1.05 -5.99
CA GLY A 48 9.59 1.63 -7.26
C GLY A 48 9.55 3.14 -7.18
N PRO A 49 9.55 3.84 -8.32
CA PRO A 49 9.50 5.30 -8.35
C PRO A 49 8.21 5.86 -7.75
N GLU A 50 8.20 7.16 -7.47
CA GLU A 50 6.97 7.87 -7.09
C GLU A 50 5.88 7.66 -8.16
N GLY A 51 4.63 7.51 -7.73
CA GLY A 51 3.50 7.27 -8.64
C GLY A 51 3.42 5.87 -9.24
N SER A 52 4.31 4.92 -8.90
CA SER A 52 4.27 3.55 -9.44
C SER A 52 3.19 2.64 -8.83
N GLY A 53 2.33 3.16 -7.95
CA GLY A 53 1.23 2.40 -7.32
C GLY A 53 1.61 1.59 -6.07
N LYS A 54 2.76 1.85 -5.44
CA LYS A 54 3.21 1.14 -4.21
C LYS A 54 2.18 1.25 -3.08
N THR A 55 1.71 2.47 -2.80
CA THR A 55 0.72 2.74 -1.76
C THR A 55 -0.59 1.98 -2.04
N HIS A 56 -1.05 1.95 -3.29
CA HIS A 56 -2.24 1.16 -3.65
C HIS A 56 -2.04 -0.34 -3.37
N LEU A 57 -0.89 -0.91 -3.77
CA LEU A 57 -0.55 -2.30 -3.48
C LEU A 57 -0.49 -2.59 -1.97
N VAL A 58 0.03 -1.66 -1.18
CA VAL A 58 0.06 -1.75 0.29
C VAL A 58 -1.37 -1.79 0.86
N HIS A 59 -2.27 -0.95 0.37
CA HIS A 59 -3.67 -0.96 0.81
C HIS A 59 -4.41 -2.25 0.40
N VAL A 60 -4.11 -2.78 -0.79
CA VAL A 60 -4.59 -4.11 -1.21
C VAL A 60 -4.13 -5.18 -0.23
N TRP A 61 -2.84 -5.20 0.10
CA TRP A 61 -2.29 -6.16 1.04
C TRP A 61 -2.92 -6.05 2.43
N VAL A 62 -3.03 -4.83 2.97
CA VAL A 62 -3.63 -4.56 4.28
C VAL A 62 -5.06 -5.06 4.34
N ALA A 63 -5.86 -4.80 3.30
CA ALA A 63 -7.23 -5.30 3.22
C ALA A 63 -7.30 -6.84 3.20
N MET A 64 -6.32 -7.51 2.58
CA MET A 64 -6.25 -8.97 2.50
C MET A 64 -5.70 -9.63 3.78
N ALA A 65 -4.69 -9.02 4.39
CA ALA A 65 -3.92 -9.59 5.49
C ALA A 65 -4.36 -9.10 6.88
N GLY A 66 -5.19 -8.05 6.96
CA GLY A 66 -5.54 -7.38 8.22
C GLY A 66 -4.34 -6.69 8.85
N GLY A 67 -3.59 -5.93 8.05
CA GLY A 67 -2.35 -5.28 8.48
C GLY A 67 -2.52 -3.88 9.06
N VAL A 68 -1.46 -3.39 9.70
CA VAL A 68 -1.33 -1.98 10.13
C VAL A 68 -0.25 -1.30 9.30
N ILE A 69 -0.47 -0.04 8.93
CA ILE A 69 0.51 0.79 8.22
C ILE A 69 1.16 1.73 9.21
N LEU A 70 2.49 1.73 9.25
CA LEU A 70 3.29 2.61 10.07
C LEU A 70 4.26 3.39 9.18
N PRO A 71 4.43 4.71 9.37
CA PRO A 71 5.49 5.44 8.71
C PRO A 71 6.84 5.11 9.37
N ALA A 72 7.90 4.91 8.59
CA ALA A 72 9.23 4.52 9.09
C ALA A 72 9.75 5.43 10.21
N ARG A 73 9.56 6.75 10.08
CA ARG A 73 9.91 7.75 11.10
C ARG A 73 9.26 7.55 12.47
N SER A 74 8.18 6.77 12.57
CA SER A 74 7.52 6.48 13.86
C SER A 74 8.17 5.32 14.62
N LEU A 75 9.03 4.53 13.98
CA LEU A 75 9.57 3.30 14.54
C LEU A 75 10.41 3.52 15.81
N ALA A 76 11.15 4.63 15.90
CA ALA A 76 12.04 4.89 17.03
C ALA A 76 11.30 5.02 18.38
N GLY A 77 10.03 5.42 18.37
CA GLY A 77 9.19 5.55 19.57
C GLY A 77 8.09 4.49 19.67
N GLN A 78 8.03 3.54 18.75
CA GLN A 78 6.95 2.57 18.67
C GLN A 78 7.16 1.43 19.67
N ASP A 79 6.10 1.06 20.40
CA ASP A 79 6.08 -0.19 21.16
C ASP A 79 5.99 -1.38 20.20
N ILE A 80 7.15 -1.96 19.87
CA ILE A 80 7.25 -3.12 18.98
C ILE A 80 6.60 -4.36 19.60
N ALA A 81 6.60 -4.48 20.93
CA ALA A 81 5.98 -5.62 21.61
C ALA A 81 4.46 -5.64 21.37
N ALA A 82 3.82 -4.46 21.33
CA ALA A 82 2.40 -4.32 21.01
C ALA A 82 2.05 -4.75 19.57
N LEU A 83 3.01 -4.82 18.66
CA LEU A 83 2.83 -5.27 17.26
C LEU A 83 3.03 -6.79 17.09
N THR A 84 3.32 -7.52 18.16
CA THR A 84 3.60 -8.96 18.09
C THR A 84 2.41 -9.72 17.48
N GLY A 85 2.67 -10.47 16.41
CA GLY A 85 1.64 -11.26 15.71
C GLY A 85 0.80 -10.46 14.71
N ALA A 86 0.96 -9.14 14.63
CA ALA A 86 0.32 -8.31 13.61
C ALA A 86 1.07 -8.39 12.27
N ASN A 87 0.32 -8.21 11.19
CA ASN A 87 0.86 -7.92 9.86
C ASN A 87 1.17 -6.43 9.79
N VAL A 88 2.40 -6.06 9.43
CA VAL A 88 2.86 -4.66 9.49
C VAL A 88 3.44 -4.24 8.14
N VAL A 89 3.00 -3.07 7.67
CA VAL A 89 3.68 -2.31 6.60
C VAL A 89 4.46 -1.17 7.22
N VAL A 90 5.68 -0.98 6.76
CA VAL A 90 6.48 0.21 7.03
C VAL A 90 6.56 1.02 5.74
N GLU A 91 5.85 2.15 5.68
CA GLU A 91 5.92 3.11 4.58
C GLU A 91 7.14 4.02 4.71
N ASP A 92 7.67 4.49 3.59
CA ASP A 92 8.83 5.39 3.53
C ASP A 92 10.07 4.86 4.27
N ALA A 93 10.38 3.56 4.12
CA ALA A 93 11.45 2.85 4.85
C ALA A 93 12.87 3.40 4.60
N ASP A 94 13.06 4.24 3.59
CA ASP A 94 14.29 4.99 3.33
C ASP A 94 14.42 6.29 4.16
N GLN A 95 13.39 6.64 4.94
CA GLN A 95 13.30 7.87 5.75
C GLN A 95 13.21 7.59 7.26
N ILE A 96 13.96 6.59 7.76
CA ILE A 96 14.02 6.22 9.19
C ILE A 96 14.59 7.37 10.04
#